data_AF-A0A1Z1MQL3-F1
#
_entry.id   AF-A0A1Z1MQL3-F1
#
_cell.length_a   1.000
_cell.length_b   1.000
_cell.length_c   1.000
_cell.angle_alpha   90.00
_cell.angle_beta   90.00
_cell.angle_gamma   90.00
#
_symmetry.space_group_name_H-M   'P 1'
#
loop_
_entity.id
_entity.type
_entity.pdbx_description
1 polymer ?
#
loop_
_entity_poly.entity_id
_entity_poly.type
_entity_poly.pdbx_seq_one_letter_code
_entity_poly.pdbx_strand_id
1 'polypeptide(L)' 'MKNFNKKNHSIKTGDYVEVISGKYKGKQGKVICILNKKEYLTIEGINLKTKHNKPQKTDEKGKIKKKEGPIHHSNIKLIQ' A
#
# COMPACT_ATOMS: atom_id res chain seq x y z
N MET A 1 -2.88 10.79 -25.17
CA MET A 1 -1.80 10.72 -24.15
C MET A 1 -1.30 9.29 -24.04
N LYS A 2 0.03 9.09 -24.17
CA LYS A 2 0.69 7.80 -24.43
C LYS A 2 0.43 6.75 -23.32
N ASN A 3 0.08 5.54 -23.76
CA ASN A 3 -0.14 4.35 -22.94
C ASN A 3 1.07 4.08 -22.02
N PHE A 4 0.85 4.19 -20.71
CA PHE A 4 1.85 3.82 -19.71
C PHE A 4 1.99 2.30 -19.67
N ASN A 5 2.98 1.79 -20.39
CA ASN A 5 3.70 0.52 -20.18
C ASN A 5 3.02 -0.43 -19.18
N LYS A 6 2.11 -1.27 -19.67
CA LYS A 6 1.41 -2.29 -18.89
C LYS A 6 2.39 -3.45 -18.65
N LYS A 7 3.25 -3.34 -17.64
CA LYS A 7 3.90 -4.53 -17.07
C LYS A 7 2.78 -5.40 -16.48
N ASN A 8 2.66 -6.63 -16.95
CA ASN A 8 1.72 -7.62 -16.45
C ASN A 8 2.14 -8.07 -15.04
N HIS A 9 1.80 -7.27 -14.03
CA HIS A 9 1.71 -7.77 -12.67
C HIS A 9 0.36 -8.46 -12.54
N SER A 10 0.37 -9.76 -12.21
CA SER A 10 -0.87 -10.54 -12.04
C SER A 10 -1.75 -10.01 -10.91
N ILE A 11 -1.19 -9.26 -9.96
CA ILE A 11 -1.90 -8.70 -8.82
C ILE A 11 -2.67 -7.44 -9.24
N LYS A 12 -3.96 -7.42 -8.92
CA LYS A 12 -4.88 -6.31 -9.14
C LYS A 12 -5.32 -5.70 -7.81
N THR A 13 -5.82 -4.47 -7.89
CA THR A 13 -6.46 -3.83 -6.74
C THR A 13 -7.67 -4.66 -6.34
N GLY A 14 -7.76 -5.01 -5.06
CA GLY A 14 -8.82 -5.84 -4.52
C GLY A 14 -8.45 -7.30 -4.28
N ASP A 15 -7.31 -7.77 -4.80
CA ASP A 15 -6.83 -9.12 -4.55
C ASP A 15 -6.38 -9.31 -3.10
N TYR A 16 -6.45 -10.56 -2.63
CA TYR A 16 -5.95 -10.99 -1.33
C TYR A 16 -4.53 -11.52 -1.44
N VAL A 17 -3.63 -10.95 -0.65
CA VAL A 17 -2.20 -11.25 -0.72
C VAL A 17 -1.59 -11.47 0.66
N GLU A 18 -0.51 -12.24 0.70
CA GLU A 18 0.32 -12.46 1.88
C GLU A 18 1.70 -11.85 1.68
N VAL A 19 2.27 -11.31 2.76
CA VAL A 19 3.68 -10.88 2.77
C VAL A 19 4.59 -12.08 3.01
N ILE A 20 5.46 -12.39 2.06
CA ILE A 20 6.39 -13.52 2.09
C ILE A 20 7.62 -13.23 2.95
N SER A 21 8.07 -11.97 2.95
CA SER A 21 9.37 -11.58 3.50
C SER A 21 9.37 -10.17 4.11
N GLY A 22 10.36 -9.91 4.97
CA GLY A 22 10.53 -8.62 5.66
C GLY A 22 9.77 -8.51 6.99
N LYS A 23 9.64 -7.28 7.50
CA LYS A 23 9.10 -6.97 8.84
C LYS A 23 7.68 -7.47 9.08
N TYR A 24 6.89 -7.61 8.01
CA TYR A 24 5.48 -7.96 8.08
C TYR A 24 5.19 -9.36 7.52
N LYS A 25 6.20 -10.24 7.45
CA LYS A 25 6.07 -11.62 6.97
C LYS A 25 4.91 -12.37 7.63
N GLY A 26 4.14 -13.11 6.84
CA GLY A 26 2.99 -13.90 7.26
C GLY A 26 1.70 -13.09 7.48
N LYS A 27 1.74 -11.77 7.34
CA LYS A 27 0.52 -10.96 7.38
C LYS A 27 -0.18 -10.98 6.03
N GLN A 28 -1.50 -11.08 6.09
CA GLN A 28 -2.39 -11.12 4.93
C GLN A 28 -3.27 -9.88 4.91
N GLY A 29 -3.71 -9.49 3.72
CA GLY A 29 -4.67 -8.41 3.57
C GLY A 29 -5.03 -8.13 2.13
N LYS A 30 -5.97 -7.20 1.96
CA LYS A 30 -6.46 -6.76 0.66
C LYS A 30 -5.57 -5.67 0.07
N VAL A 31 -5.29 -5.75 -1.23
CA VAL A 31 -4.58 -4.69 -1.94
C VAL A 31 -5.49 -3.48 -2.16
N ILE A 32 -5.15 -2.34 -1.54
CA ILE A 32 -5.93 -1.10 -1.65
C ILE A 32 -5.50 -0.22 -2.82
N CYS A 33 -4.21 -0.26 -3.17
CA CYS A 33 -3.65 0.59 -4.21
C CYS A 33 -2.37 -0.01 -4.77
N ILE A 34 -2.20 0.06 -6.09
CA ILE A 34 -0.99 -0.40 -6.79
C ILE A 34 -0.32 0.79 -7.45
N LEU A 35 0.98 0.90 -7.23
CA LEU A 35 1.87 1.88 -7.85
C LEU A 35 2.69 1.17 -8.93
N ASN A 36 2.06 0.81 -10.04
CA ASN A 36 2.67 -0.02 -11.11
C ASN A 36 4.01 0.55 -11.62
N LYS A 37 4.16 1.88 -11.67
CA LYS A 37 5.40 2.55 -12.11
C LYS A 37 6.59 2.27 -11.21
N LYS A 38 6.35 2.00 -9.93
CA LYS A 38 7.39 1.81 -8.91
C LYS A 38 7.44 0.39 -8.37
N GLU A 39 6.57 -0.51 -8.84
CA GLU A 39 6.49 -1.91 -8.38
C GLU A 39 6.18 -2.04 -6.88
N TYR A 40 5.51 -1.03 -6.32
CA TYR A 40 5.00 -1.04 -4.95
C TYR A 40 3.48 -1.18 -4.95
N LEU A 41 2.95 -1.75 -3.89
CA LEU A 41 1.53 -1.78 -3.61
C LEU A 41 1.28 -1.55 -2.12
N THR A 42 0.06 -1.14 -1.78
CA THR A 42 -0.33 -0.90 -0.40
C THR A 42 -1.37 -1.93 0.00
N ILE A 43 -1.19 -2.55 1.15
CA ILE A 43 -2.07 -3.58 1.71
C ILE A 43 -2.78 -2.99 2.93
N GLU A 44 -4.08 -3.26 3.04
CA GLU A 44 -4.90 -2.82 4.17
C GLU A 44 -4.32 -3.32 5.51
N GLY A 45 -4.18 -2.41 6.48
CA GLY A 45 -3.72 -2.76 7.83
C GLY A 45 -2.23 -3.14 7.96
N ILE A 46 -1.46 -3.16 6.86
CA ILE A 46 -0.03 -3.48 6.88
C ILE A 46 0.81 -2.22 6.67
N ASN A 47 1.97 -2.17 7.32
CA ASN A 47 2.93 -1.07 7.20
C ASN A 47 2.36 0.30 7.59
N LEU A 48 1.57 0.35 8.68
CA LEU A 48 0.97 1.56 9.20
C LEU A 48 2.04 2.57 9.62
N LYS A 49 1.99 3.76 9.02
CA LYS A 49 2.84 4.91 9.33
C LYS A 49 2.00 5.99 9.99
N THR A 50 2.49 6.49 11.11
CA THR A 50 1.88 7.62 11.81
C THR A 50 2.26 8.91 11.09
N LYS A 51 1.28 9.59 10.52
CA LYS A 51 1.45 10.90 9.89
C LYS A 51 0.81 11.98 10.76
N HIS A 52 1.65 12.88 11.26
CA HIS A 52 1.23 14.11 11.92
C HIS A 52 0.85 15.12 10.84
N ASN A 53 -0.44 15.42 10.70
CA ASN A 53 -0.89 16.45 9.77
C ASN A 53 -1.05 17.76 10.53
N LYS A 54 -0.26 18.76 10.14
CA LYS A 54 -0.44 20.13 10.60
C LYS A 54 -1.83 20.60 10.16
N PRO A 55 -2.59 21.30 11.02
CA PRO A 55 -3.87 21.85 10.63
C PRO A 55 -3.69 22.85 9.48
N GLN A 56 -4.60 22.83 8.51
CA GLN A 56 -4.58 23.71 7.36
C GLN A 56 -5.36 25.00 7.61
N LYS A 57 -6.38 24.95 8.48
CA LYS A 57 -7.15 26.11 8.92
C LYS A 57 -6.89 26.39 10.39
N THR A 58 -6.99 27.66 10.77
CA THR A 58 -6.68 28.18 12.11
C THR A 58 -7.55 27.54 13.21
N ASP A 59 -8.74 27.05 12.87
CA ASP A 59 -9.69 26.43 13.81
C ASP A 59 -9.63 24.89 13.83
N GLU A 60 -8.81 24.26 12.99
CA GLU A 60 -8.71 22.80 12.96
C GLU A 60 -7.66 22.30 13.96
N LYS A 61 -8.02 21.29 14.75
CA LYS A 61 -7.03 20.57 15.59
C LYS A 61 -6.13 19.72 14.70
N GLY A 62 -4.83 19.69 15.00
CA GLY A 62 -3.88 18.76 14.37
C GLY A 62 -4.34 17.32 14.57
N LYS A 63 -4.32 16.52 13.49
CA LYS A 63 -4.80 15.12 13.53
C LYS A 63 -3.64 14.16 13.32
N ILE A 64 -3.50 13.20 14.23
CA ILE A 64 -2.61 12.05 14.06
C ILE A 64 -3.37 11.02 13.23
N LYS A 65 -2.97 10.83 11.97
CA LYS A 65 -3.58 9.83 11.10
C LYS A 65 -2.62 8.67 10.93
N LYS A 66 -3.10 7.43 11.06
CA LYS A 66 -2.38 6.24 10.62
C LYS A 66 -2.70 6.02 9.15
N LYS A 67 -1.67 5.79 8.34
CA LYS A 67 -1.83 5.48 6.91
C LYS A 67 -0.94 4.31 6.54
N GLU A 68 -1.48 3.40 5.75
CA GLU A 68 -0.78 2.25 5.22
C GLU A 68 0.37 2.69 4.31
N GLY A 69 1.46 1.94 4.38
CA GLY A 69 2.68 2.21 3.64
C GLY A 69 2.85 1.25 2.45
N PRO A 70 3.58 1.68 1.42
CA PRO A 70 3.87 0.82 0.27
C PRO A 70 4.79 -0.36 0.68
N ILE A 71 4.59 -1.49 0.02
CA ILE A 71 5.37 -2.73 0.12
C ILE A 71 5.72 -3.14 -1.32
N HIS A 72 6.94 -3.64 -1.51
CA HIS A 72 7.43 -4.03 -2.83
C HIS A 72 6.74 -5.32 -3.31
N HIS A 73 6.43 -5.40 -4.60
CA HIS A 73 5.74 -6.55 -5.19
C HIS A 73 6.47 -7.88 -4.92
N SER A 74 7.81 -7.89 -4.95
CA SER A 74 8.59 -9.13 -4.73
C SER A 74 8.43 -9.75 -3.35
N ASN A 75 7.94 -8.99 -2.36
CA ASN A 75 7.77 -9.48 -0.99
C ASN A 75 6.35 -10.01 -0.74
N ILE A 76 5.57 -10.21 -1.80
CA ILE A 76 4.13 -10.46 -1.71
C ILE A 76 3.75 -11.65 -2.59
N LYS A 77 2.86 -12.49 -2.09
CA LYS A 77 2.30 -13.65 -2.77
C LYS A 77 0.79 -13.50 -2.90
N LEU A 78 0.26 -13.79 -4.09
CA LEU A 78 -1.18 -13.98 -4.27
C LEU A 78 -1.59 -15.32 -3.63
N ILE A 79 -2.58 -15.29 -2.74
CA ILE A 79 -3.08 -16.50 -2.06
C ILE A 79 -4.28 -17.08 -2.80
N GLN A 80 -4.97 -16.24 -3.58
CA GLN A 80 -6.20 -16.55 -4.29
C GLN A 80 -5.97 -17.38 -5.55
#